data_AF-H2XM05-F1
#
_entry.id   AF-H2XM05-F1
#
_cell.length_a   1.000
_cell.length_b   1.000
_cell.length_c   1.000
_cell.angle_alpha   90.00
_cell.angle_beta   90.00
_cell.angle_gamma   90.00
#
_symmetry.space_group_name_H-M   'P 1'
#
loop_
_entity.id
_entity.type
_entity.pdbx_description
1 polymer ?
#
loop_
_entity_poly.entity_id
_entity_poly.type
_entity_poly.pdbx_seq_one_letter_code
_entity_poly.pdbx_strand_id
1 'polypeptide(L)'
;MLRIVKELREKFKGKNVPKLTDVSDIHALCSLVKDFLRVTLKEPIVTFSLRPRFIKAAKQTEDDMMYDVLRELDSANRDTLMFLVLHFQR
;
A
#
# COMPACT_ATOMS: atom_id res chain seq x y z
N MET A 1 13.71 -16.21 8.57
CA MET A 1 13.00 -14.96 8.17
C MET A 1 12.60 -14.94 6.69
N LEU A 2 13.53 -15.06 5.73
CA LEU A 2 13.21 -14.98 4.28
C LEU A 2 12.26 -16.07 3.73
N ARG A 3 12.23 -17.26 4.35
CA ARG A 3 11.38 -18.38 3.89
C ARG A 3 9.88 -18.14 4.15
N ILE A 4 9.54 -17.68 5.36
CA ILE A 4 8.15 -17.45 5.77
C ILE A 4 7.49 -16.37 4.90
N VAL A 5 8.20 -15.28 4.62
CA VAL A 5 7.69 -14.21 3.75
C VAL A 5 7.41 -14.72 2.33
N LYS A 6 8.29 -15.57 1.78
CA LYS A 6 8.06 -16.20 0.47
C LYS A 6 6.83 -17.11 0.48
N GLU A 7 6.68 -17.95 1.50
CA GLU A 7 5.54 -18.87 1.62
C GLU A 7 4.21 -18.12 1.79
N LEU A 8 4.18 -17.07 2.62
CA LEU A 8 3.00 -16.20 2.79
C LEU A 8 2.62 -15.49 1.49
N ARG A 9 3.62 -15.02 0.74
CA ARG A 9 3.40 -14.36 -0.54
C ARG A 9 2.81 -15.31 -1.57
N GLU A 10 3.32 -16.53 -1.69
CA GLU A 10 2.77 -17.49 -2.65
C GLU A 10 1.33 -17.90 -2.28
N LYS A 11 1.02 -18.06 -0.99
CA LYS A 11 -0.37 -18.28 -0.53
C LYS A 11 -1.28 -17.11 -0.91
N PHE A 12 -0.83 -15.87 -0.67
CA PHE A 12 -1.58 -14.66 -0.96
C PHE A 12 -1.85 -14.48 -2.47
N LYS A 13 -0.87 -14.77 -3.34
CA LYS A 13 -1.04 -14.73 -4.81
C LYS A 13 -2.15 -15.65 -5.31
N GLY A 14 -2.37 -16.78 -4.64
CA GLY A 14 -3.50 -17.68 -4.91
C GLY A 14 -4.88 -17.12 -4.50
N LYS A 15 -4.97 -15.83 -4.14
CA LYS A 15 -6.14 -15.15 -3.55
C LYS A 15 -6.60 -15.73 -2.21
N ASN A 16 -5.75 -16.53 -1.57
CA ASN A 16 -5.99 -17.06 -0.25
C ASN A 16 -5.21 -16.23 0.77
N VAL A 17 -5.91 -15.40 1.53
CA VAL A 17 -5.31 -14.70 2.66
C VAL A 17 -5.00 -15.76 3.73
N PRO A 18 -3.72 -15.97 4.10
CA PRO A 18 -3.39 -16.88 5.18
C PRO A 18 -4.10 -16.44 6.46
N LYS A 19 -4.46 -17.38 7.34
CA LYS A 19 -4.93 -17.03 8.68
C LYS A 19 -3.83 -16.22 9.37
N LEU A 20 -4.05 -14.91 9.49
CA LEU A 20 -3.04 -13.99 10.00
C LEU A 20 -2.70 -14.26 11.47
N THR A 21 -3.65 -14.85 12.21
CA THR A 21 -3.48 -15.35 13.59
C THR A 21 -2.40 -16.42 13.72
N ASP A 22 -2.12 -17.15 12.64
CA ASP A 22 -1.16 -18.26 12.64
C ASP A 22 0.27 -17.77 12.34
N VAL A 23 0.42 -16.48 12.02
CA VAL A 23 1.71 -15.85 11.75
C VAL A 23 2.21 -15.16 13.01
N SER A 24 3.12 -15.82 13.73
CA SER A 24 3.70 -15.29 14.97
C SER A 24 4.65 -14.11 14.77
N ASP A 25 5.22 -13.97 13.57
CA ASP A 25 6.16 -12.90 13.24
C ASP A 25 5.45 -11.72 12.56
N ILE A 26 5.19 -10.66 13.34
CA ILE A 26 4.55 -9.43 12.82
C ILE A 26 5.39 -8.75 11.72
N HIS A 27 6.72 -8.88 11.75
CA HIS A 27 7.57 -8.31 10.70
C HIS A 27 7.40 -9.05 9.37
N ALA A 28 7.07 -10.34 9.41
CA ALA A 28 6.71 -11.10 8.22
C ALA A 28 5.39 -10.60 7.62
N LEU A 29 4.39 -10.27 8.45
CA LEU A 29 3.12 -9.66 8.00
C LEU A 29 3.33 -8.27 7.42
N CYS A 30 4.09 -7.40 8.09
CA CYS A 30 4.43 -6.08 7.55
C CYS A 30 5.19 -6.21 6.22
N SER A 31 6.09 -7.20 6.10
CA SER A 31 6.80 -7.47 4.84
C SER A 31 5.85 -7.93 3.74
N LEU A 32 4.84 -8.76 4.05
CA LEU A 32 3.81 -9.17 3.09
C LEU A 32 3.01 -7.97 2.56
N VAL A 33 2.55 -7.06 3.43
CA VAL A 33 1.82 -5.84 3.01
C VAL A 33 2.70 -4.95 2.13
N LYS A 34 3.95 -4.73 2.55
CA LYS A 34 4.91 -3.95 1.76
C LYS A 34 5.19 -4.57 0.39
N ASP A 35 5.30 -5.89 0.30
CA ASP A 35 5.51 -6.61 -0.96
C ASP A 35 4.26 -6.62 -1.84
N PHE A 36 3.07 -6.69 -1.26
CA PHE A 36 1.82 -6.55 -1.99
C PHE A 36 1.78 -5.22 -2.75
N LEU A 37 1.99 -4.12 -2.02
CA LEU A 37 1.94 -2.76 -2.57
C LEU A 37 3.04 -2.48 -3.61
N ARG A 38 4.19 -3.16 -3.53
CA ARG A 38 5.33 -2.95 -4.44
C ARG A 38 5.41 -3.89 -5.64
N VAL A 39 5.11 -5.17 -5.43
CA VAL A 39 5.40 -6.24 -6.39
C VAL A 39 4.13 -6.85 -7.00
N THR A 40 3.04 -6.88 -6.23
CA THR A 40 1.81 -7.57 -6.68
C THR A 40 0.90 -6.64 -7.49
N LEU A 41 0.84 -5.37 -7.14
CA LEU A 41 0.12 -4.37 -7.93
C LEU A 41 0.85 -4.13 -9.26
N LYS A 42 0.10 -4.07 -10.36
CA LYS A 42 0.65 -3.74 -11.69
C LYS A 42 1.15 -2.30 -11.78
N GLU A 43 0.61 -1.44 -10.93
CA GLU A 43 0.90 -0.02 -10.85
C GLU A 43 0.98 0.37 -9.36
N PRO A 44 1.88 1.29 -8.96
CA PRO A 44 1.90 1.79 -7.58
C PRO A 44 0.55 2.42 -7.19
N ILE A 45 0.24 2.40 -5.89
CA ILE A 45 -1.02 2.94 -5.34
C ILE A 45 -1.27 4.43 -5.66
N VAL A 46 -0.21 5.19 -5.90
CA VAL A 46 -0.28 6.60 -6.30
C VAL A 46 -0.28 6.80 -7.83
N THR A 47 -0.31 5.70 -8.60
CA THR A 47 -0.19 5.64 -10.07
C THR A 47 1.12 6.21 -10.62
N PHE A 48 1.55 5.79 -11.81
CA PHE A 48 2.69 6.40 -12.48
C PHE A 48 2.35 7.80 -13.00
N SER A 49 1.10 7.99 -13.46
CA SER A 49 0.62 9.23 -14.05
C SER A 49 0.49 10.35 -13.03
N LEU A 50 -0.04 10.07 -11.84
CA LEU A 50 -0.22 11.08 -10.78
C LEU A 50 1.02 11.25 -9.89
N ARG A 51 2.00 10.34 -9.92
CA ARG A 51 3.21 10.43 -9.09
C ARG A 51 3.93 11.80 -9.17
N PRO A 52 4.16 12.41 -10.35
CA PRO A 52 4.77 13.75 -10.42
C PRO A 52 3.93 14.83 -9.72
N ARG A 53 2.59 14.72 -9.77
CA ARG A 53 1.68 15.64 -9.10
C ARG A 53 1.69 15.45 -7.60
N PHE A 54 1.73 14.21 -7.10
CA PHE A 54 1.95 13.93 -5.68
C PHE A 54 3.27 14.55 -5.18
N ILE A 55 4.37 14.41 -5.93
CA ILE A 55 5.66 15.03 -5.56
C ILE A 55 5.57 16.56 -5.54
N LYS A 56 4.83 17.16 -6.49
CA LYS A 56 4.62 18.61 -6.52
C LYS A 56 3.75 19.10 -5.37
N ALA A 57 2.68 18.37 -5.04
CA ALA A 57 1.79 18.67 -3.93
C ALA A 57 2.53 18.60 -2.59
N ALA A 58 3.37 17.58 -2.38
CA ALA A 58 4.16 17.42 -1.16
C ALA A 58 5.21 18.53 -0.91
N LYS A 59 5.45 19.41 -1.89
CA LYS A 59 6.35 20.57 -1.76
C LYS A 59 5.61 21.88 -1.50
N GLN A 60 4.28 21.87 -1.52
CA GLN A 60 3.49 23.05 -1.20
C GLN A 60 3.37 23.22 0.32
N THR A 61 3.13 24.46 0.74
CA THR A 61 2.83 24.77 2.14
C THR A 61 1.39 24.42 2.50
N GLU A 62 0.47 24.60 1.54
CA GLU A 62 -0.95 24.33 1.71
C GLU A 62 -1.32 22.92 1.19
N ASP A 63 -2.27 22.28 1.87
CA ASP A 63 -2.70 20.90 1.56
C ASP A 63 -3.69 20.80 0.39
N ASP A 64 -4.24 21.91 -0.11
CA ASP A 64 -5.25 21.94 -1.18
C ASP A 64 -4.86 21.10 -2.39
N MET A 65 -3.60 21.26 -2.83
CA MET A 65 -3.08 20.51 -3.97
C MET A 65 -3.00 19.00 -3.69
N MET A 66 -2.75 18.60 -2.44
CA MET A 66 -2.75 17.20 -2.05
C MET A 66 -4.18 16.63 -2.13
N TYR A 67 -5.17 17.36 -1.63
CA TYR A 67 -6.58 16.94 -1.71
C TYR A 67 -7.05 16.78 -3.15
N ASP A 68 -6.66 17.68 -4.05
CA ASP A 68 -7.03 17.59 -5.47
C ASP A 68 -6.43 16.35 -6.13
N VAL A 69 -5.13 16.08 -5.91
CA VAL A 69 -4.48 14.90 -6.48
C VAL A 69 -5.06 13.60 -5.89
N LEU A 70 -5.46 13.60 -4.61
CA LEU A 70 -6.14 12.45 -4.00
C LEU A 70 -7.53 12.20 -4.59
N ARG A 71 -8.27 13.24 -5.00
CA ARG A 71 -9.58 13.12 -5.65
C ARG A 71 -9.50 12.52 -7.05
N GLU A 72 -8.35 12.64 -7.71
CA GLU A 72 -8.10 12.09 -9.04
C GLU A 72 -7.72 10.60 -9.06
N LEU A 73 -7.32 10.04 -7.91
CA LEU A 73 -7.17 8.59 -7.79
C LEU A 73 -8.52 7.90 -7.97
N ASP A 74 -8.49 6.70 -8.56
CA ASP A 74 -9.65 5.82 -8.53
C ASP A 74 -10.03 5.46 -7.08
N SER A 75 -11.28 5.04 -6.88
CA SER A 75 -11.80 4.75 -5.54
C SER A 75 -11.01 3.64 -4.84
N ALA A 76 -10.55 2.61 -5.56
CA ALA A 76 -9.83 1.49 -4.95
C ALA A 76 -8.47 1.93 -4.39
N ASN A 77 -7.70 2.70 -5.16
CA ASN A 77 -6.41 3.23 -4.76
C ASN A 77 -6.55 4.28 -3.65
N ARG A 78 -7.51 5.20 -3.79
CA ARG A 78 -7.77 6.25 -2.80
C ARG A 78 -8.19 5.66 -1.45
N ASP A 79 -9.16 4.77 -1.44
CA ASP A 79 -9.71 4.22 -0.20
C ASP A 79 -8.66 3.31 0.50
N THR A 80 -7.86 2.57 -0.28
CA THR A 80 -6.72 1.80 0.25
C THR A 80 -5.65 2.72 0.86
N LEU A 81 -5.30 3.81 0.18
CA LEU A 81 -4.31 4.76 0.67
C LEU A 81 -4.78 5.43 1.96
N MET A 82 -6.06 5.83 2.03
CA MET A 82 -6.66 6.39 3.24
C MET A 82 -6.57 5.41 4.41
N PHE A 83 -6.91 4.14 4.20
CA PHE A 83 -6.77 3.12 5.23
C PHE A 83 -5.33 2.99 5.73
N LEU A 84 -4.35 2.96 4.81
CA LEU A 84 -2.93 2.85 5.16
C LEU A 84 -2.44 4.05 5.97
N VAL A 85 -2.79 5.28 5.55
CA VAL A 85 -2.38 6.51 6.25
C VAL A 85 -2.95 6.52 7.66
N LEU A 86 -4.24 6.20 7.83
CA LEU A 86 -4.87 6.12 9.14
C LEU A 86 -4.27 5.02 10.02
N HIS A 87 -3.87 3.89 9.43
CA HIS A 87 -3.20 2.82 10.16
C HIS A 87 -1.81 3.24 10.64
N PHE A 88 -1.03 3.96 9.82
CA PHE A 88 0.32 4.40 10.17
C PHE A 88 0.36 5.55 11.19
N GLN A 89 -0.75 6.25 11.41
CA GLN A 89 -0.86 7.31 12.41
C GLN A 89 -1.17 6.79 13.83
N ARG A 90 -1.41 5.49 14.00
CA ARG A 90 -1.67 4.85 15.29
C ARG A 90 -0.41 4.19 15.83
#